data_AF-A0A4Q5XGE3-F1
#
_entry.id   AF-A0A4Q5XGE3-F1
#
_cell.length_a   1.000
_cell.length_b   1.000
_cell.length_c   1.000
_cell.angle_alpha   90.00
_cell.angle_beta   90.00
_cell.angle_gamma   90.00
#
_symmetry.space_group_name_H-M   'P 1'
#
loop_
_entity.id
_entity.type
_entity.pdbx_description
1 polymer ?
#
loop_
_entity_poly.entity_id
_entity_poly.type
_entity_poly.pdbx_seq_one_letter_code
_entity_poly.pdbx_strand_id
1 'polypeptide(L)'
;MSSNPLRAASVGALLLLPALALAAPSTGGQPSLRLRWSDPNLIAPTTERDFDTQLTARLGRPAFAAGADEATLAVTWEGTPEQCRVELSLTRSAGEEGTRVIESPSGDCQSLVSALLTVSALLVDSYERSPPAEAAPVVVAPSQPAASAHPPGSPPPPQARILLSVGGALSSGFVPKLEIGPAAAVTWAPYGPLRLGVAGSWFIGHDYGEGPGLSLDHRRAALFVCGMPLSRSLGIGLCGNLGLHHFEASGTSLPRPEANSSTTWSLGAELRAEWRLTRRLWWVGHAGADMTTRPLYFYYLTAGGDAKNLFDQRRINPVLLVALSLELP
;
A
#
# COMPACT_ATOMS: atom_id res chain seq x y z
N MET A 1 54.20 1.77 20.05
CA MET A 1 54.04 2.76 18.96
C MET A 1 53.45 2.05 17.76
N SER A 2 52.14 2.18 17.52
CA SER A 2 51.54 1.97 16.20
C SER A 2 50.17 2.64 16.21
N SER A 3 49.90 3.32 15.11
CA SER A 3 48.97 4.43 14.92
C SER A 3 47.50 4.03 14.82
N ASN A 4 46.64 4.81 15.50
CA ASN A 4 45.22 4.98 15.18
C ASN A 4 45.03 5.50 13.74
N PRO A 5 43.96 5.07 13.04
CA PRO A 5 43.26 5.96 12.14
C PRO A 5 41.79 6.11 12.54
N LEU A 6 41.45 7.37 12.85
CA LEU A 6 40.20 8.07 12.51
C LEU A 6 38.93 7.20 12.33
N ARG A 7 38.15 7.04 13.41
CA ARG A 7 36.71 6.86 13.29
C ARG A 7 36.08 8.25 13.16
N ALA A 8 35.74 8.60 11.93
CA ALA A 8 35.01 9.80 11.60
C ALA A 8 33.64 9.80 12.31
N ALA A 9 33.30 10.96 12.86
CA ALA A 9 32.03 11.24 13.50
C ALA A 9 30.88 11.10 12.50
N SER A 10 29.97 10.16 12.75
CA SER A 10 28.66 10.14 12.11
C SER A 10 27.78 11.16 12.82
N VAL A 11 27.55 12.26 12.11
CA VAL A 11 26.67 13.37 12.43
C VAL A 11 25.29 12.85 12.84
N GLY A 12 24.86 13.22 14.05
CA GLY A 12 23.49 13.08 14.48
C GLY A 12 22.59 13.95 13.60
N ALA A 13 21.95 13.34 12.61
CA ALA A 13 20.82 13.94 11.91
C ALA A 13 19.61 13.89 12.85
N LEU A 14 19.42 14.98 13.59
CA LEU A 14 18.19 15.26 14.33
C LEU A 14 17.05 15.29 13.31
N LEU A 15 16.24 14.23 13.29
CA LEU A 15 14.98 14.17 12.54
C LEU A 15 14.00 15.17 13.15
N LEU A 16 14.02 16.40 12.63
CA LEU A 16 12.88 17.30 12.72
C LEU A 16 11.76 16.71 11.85
N LEU A 17 11.02 15.76 12.41
CA LEU A 17 9.68 15.44 11.92
C LEU A 17 8.86 16.73 12.02
N PRO A 18 8.38 17.31 10.90
CA PRO A 18 7.29 18.24 11.01
C PRO A 18 6.13 17.43 11.57
N ALA A 19 5.62 17.85 12.73
CA ALA A 19 4.28 17.49 13.15
C ALA A 19 3.34 17.95 12.04
N LEU A 20 3.11 17.07 11.07
CA LEU A 20 1.99 17.15 10.16
C LEU A 20 0.79 17.15 11.08
N ALA A 21 0.26 18.35 11.34
CA ALA A 21 -1.10 18.52 11.76
C ALA A 21 -1.91 17.72 10.74
N LEU A 22 -2.33 16.52 11.14
CA LEU A 22 -3.37 15.78 10.44
C LEU A 22 -4.52 16.77 10.36
N ALA A 23 -4.72 17.34 9.18
CA ALA A 23 -5.96 18.01 8.87
C ALA A 23 -7.04 17.01 9.29
N ALA A 24 -7.82 17.38 10.30
CA ALA A 24 -8.92 16.56 10.77
C ALA A 24 -9.68 16.13 9.52
N PRO A 25 -9.94 14.83 9.32
CA PRO A 25 -10.68 14.36 8.16
C PRO A 25 -11.91 15.25 8.06
N SER A 26 -12.07 15.91 6.91
CA SER A 26 -13.30 16.58 6.55
C SER A 26 -14.43 15.68 6.99
N THR A 27 -15.37 16.20 7.77
CA THR A 27 -16.60 15.52 8.22
C THR A 27 -17.35 15.02 7.00
N GLY A 28 -16.88 13.90 6.45
CA GLY A 28 -17.54 13.10 5.43
C GLY A 28 -18.82 12.59 6.05
N GLY A 29 -19.85 12.48 5.22
CA GLY A 29 -21.22 12.21 5.61
C GLY A 29 -21.33 11.21 6.76
N GLN A 30 -22.26 11.50 7.67
CA GLN A 30 -22.58 10.57 8.74
C GLN A 30 -22.83 9.17 8.15
N PRO A 31 -22.38 8.09 8.82
CA PRO A 31 -22.59 6.74 8.34
C PRO A 31 -24.09 6.52 8.10
N SER A 32 -24.46 6.01 6.93
CA SER A 32 -25.86 5.79 6.56
C SER A 32 -26.30 4.32 6.65
N LEU A 33 -25.52 3.51 7.36
CA LEU A 33 -25.76 2.08 7.55
C LEU A 33 -26.19 1.76 8.99
N ARG A 34 -27.25 0.96 9.14
CA ARG A 34 -27.71 0.40 10.41
C ARG A 34 -27.30 -1.06 10.55
N LEU A 35 -26.89 -1.48 11.74
CA LEU A 35 -26.67 -2.88 12.08
C LEU A 35 -27.96 -3.52 12.62
N ARG A 36 -28.28 -4.72 12.15
CA ARG A 36 -29.33 -5.58 12.72
C ARG A 36 -28.70 -6.92 13.12
N TRP A 37 -28.59 -7.17 14.41
CA TRP A 37 -28.02 -8.40 14.93
C TRP A 37 -29.11 -9.40 15.33
N SER A 38 -28.96 -10.66 14.93
CA SER A 38 -29.86 -11.75 15.31
C SER A 38 -29.05 -12.99 15.67
N ASP A 39 -29.20 -13.46 16.91
CA ASP A 39 -28.60 -14.71 17.39
C ASP A 39 -29.65 -15.49 18.19
N PRO A 40 -30.62 -16.14 17.51
CA PRO A 40 -31.73 -16.82 18.17
C PRO A 40 -31.29 -18.01 19.03
N ASN A 41 -30.16 -18.64 18.70
CA ASN A 41 -29.67 -19.84 19.38
C ASN A 41 -28.60 -19.53 20.45
N LEU A 42 -28.23 -18.26 20.64
CA LEU A 42 -27.17 -17.82 21.55
C LEU A 42 -25.83 -18.52 21.28
N ILE A 43 -25.49 -18.70 20.00
CA ILE A 43 -24.28 -19.40 19.55
C ILE A 43 -23.17 -18.44 19.12
N ALA A 44 -23.47 -17.14 19.01
CA ALA A 44 -22.49 -16.18 18.52
C ALA A 44 -21.32 -16.04 19.51
N PRO A 45 -20.06 -16.23 19.05
CA PRO A 45 -18.87 -16.09 19.88
C PRO A 45 -18.48 -14.63 20.16
N THR A 46 -19.25 -13.68 19.64
CA THR A 46 -19.05 -12.24 19.78
C THR A 46 -20.39 -11.55 20.00
N THR A 47 -20.38 -10.45 20.74
CA THR A 47 -21.57 -9.61 20.89
C THR A 47 -21.71 -8.63 19.71
N GLU A 48 -22.90 -8.08 19.51
CA GLU A 48 -23.17 -7.00 18.55
C GLU A 48 -22.21 -5.81 18.77
N ARG A 49 -22.02 -5.41 20.04
CA ARG A 49 -21.16 -4.29 20.42
C ARG A 49 -19.68 -4.55 20.12
N ASP A 50 -19.21 -5.76 20.42
CA ASP A 50 -17.81 -6.13 20.15
C ASP A 50 -17.55 -6.23 18.66
N PHE A 51 -18.53 -6.71 17.90
CA PHE A 51 -18.47 -6.75 16.44
C PHE A 51 -18.39 -5.34 15.83
N ASP A 52 -19.27 -4.41 16.23
CA ASP A 52 -19.22 -3.01 15.79
C ASP A 52 -17.88 -2.36 16.14
N THR A 53 -17.41 -2.54 17.37
CA THR A 53 -16.11 -1.99 17.83
C THR A 53 -14.96 -2.49 16.96
N GLN A 54 -14.90 -3.79 16.68
CA GLN A 54 -13.85 -4.39 15.86
C GLN A 54 -13.95 -3.96 14.39
N LEU A 55 -15.16 -3.85 13.85
CA LEU A 55 -15.38 -3.39 12.48
C LEU A 55 -14.97 -1.93 12.30
N THR A 56 -15.34 -1.08 13.25
CA THR A 56 -14.95 0.34 13.32
C THR A 56 -13.43 0.49 13.39
N ALA A 57 -12.77 -0.30 14.25
CA ALA A 57 -11.30 -0.30 14.35
C ALA A 57 -10.63 -0.70 13.03
N ARG A 58 -11.22 -1.65 12.29
CA ARG A 58 -10.69 -2.12 11.00
C ARG A 58 -10.89 -1.12 9.87
N LEU A 59 -12.02 -0.42 9.83
CA LEU A 59 -12.33 0.60 8.82
C LEU A 59 -11.64 1.95 9.11
N GLY A 60 -11.18 2.16 10.35
CA GLY A 60 -10.64 3.44 10.80
C GLY A 60 -11.70 4.54 10.96
N ARG A 61 -12.99 4.18 10.87
CA ARG A 61 -14.14 5.07 11.00
C ARG A 61 -15.37 4.30 11.50
N PRO A 62 -16.36 4.96 12.14
CA PRO A 62 -17.59 4.30 12.56
C PRO A 62 -18.33 3.68 11.36
N ALA A 63 -18.66 2.39 11.46
CA ALA A 63 -19.39 1.68 10.41
C ALA A 63 -20.89 1.99 10.42
N PHE A 64 -21.44 2.27 11.60
CA PHE A 64 -22.88 2.42 11.81
C PHE A 64 -23.21 3.73 12.52
N ALA A 65 -24.39 4.29 12.23
CA ALA A 65 -24.93 5.45 12.96
C ALA A 65 -26.28 5.12 13.59
N ALA A 66 -26.51 5.67 14.79
CA ALA A 66 -27.81 5.63 15.42
C ALA A 66 -28.81 6.45 14.59
N GLY A 67 -29.83 5.80 14.03
CA GLY A 67 -30.88 6.44 13.23
C GLY A 67 -30.61 6.51 11.73
N ALA A 68 -29.64 5.74 11.21
CA ALA A 68 -29.48 5.56 9.77
C ALA A 68 -30.63 4.69 9.19
N ASP A 69 -31.29 5.19 8.13
CA ASP A 69 -32.41 4.52 7.47
C ASP A 69 -32.14 4.19 5.98
N GLU A 70 -30.97 4.56 5.43
CA GLU A 70 -30.68 4.35 4.00
C GLU A 70 -30.34 2.89 3.66
N ALA A 71 -29.60 2.22 4.54
CA ALA A 71 -29.23 0.82 4.39
C ALA A 71 -29.15 0.09 5.74
N THR A 72 -29.43 -1.21 5.73
CA THR A 72 -29.30 -2.11 6.89
C THR A 72 -28.42 -3.30 6.53
N LEU A 73 -27.37 -3.52 7.31
CA LEU A 73 -26.60 -4.76 7.33
C LEU A 73 -27.20 -5.66 8.42
N ALA A 74 -27.86 -6.75 8.02
CA ALA A 74 -28.34 -7.76 8.94
C ALA A 74 -27.33 -8.90 9.05
N VAL A 75 -27.03 -9.30 10.29
CA VAL A 75 -26.16 -10.43 10.62
C VAL A 75 -26.97 -11.41 11.44
N THR A 76 -27.18 -12.60 10.89
CA THR A 76 -27.96 -13.66 11.52
C THR A 76 -27.09 -14.89 11.76
N TRP A 77 -26.96 -15.28 13.02
CA TRP A 77 -26.29 -16.52 13.42
C TRP A 77 -27.29 -17.67 13.48
N GLU A 78 -26.95 -18.78 12.84
CA GLU A 78 -27.76 -20.00 12.81
C GLU A 78 -26.90 -21.25 13.05
N GLY A 79 -27.54 -22.31 13.54
CA GLY A 79 -26.91 -23.62 13.75
C GLY A 79 -26.67 -23.96 15.22
N THR A 80 -25.64 -24.77 15.46
CA THR A 80 -25.21 -25.26 16.78
C THR A 80 -23.76 -24.86 17.05
N PRO A 81 -23.26 -24.99 18.30
CA PRO A 81 -21.86 -24.70 18.62
C PRO A 81 -20.83 -25.49 17.78
N GLU A 82 -21.22 -26.65 17.23
CA GLU A 82 -20.40 -27.51 16.38
C GLU A 82 -20.60 -27.28 14.88
N GLN A 83 -21.65 -26.54 14.49
CA GLN A 83 -22.02 -26.27 13.10
C GLN A 83 -22.62 -24.88 13.01
N CYS A 84 -21.74 -23.89 12.90
CA CYS A 84 -22.13 -22.48 12.90
C CYS A 84 -22.22 -21.96 11.47
N ARG A 85 -23.30 -21.22 11.20
CA ARG A 85 -23.58 -20.54 9.94
C ARG A 85 -23.90 -19.09 10.24
N VAL A 86 -23.30 -18.17 9.48
CA VAL A 86 -23.60 -16.74 9.56
C VAL A 86 -24.13 -16.29 8.21
N GLU A 87 -25.35 -15.74 8.22
CA GLU A 87 -25.96 -15.10 7.08
C GLU A 87 -25.83 -13.58 7.23
N LEU A 88 -25.26 -12.94 6.21
CA LEU A 88 -25.18 -11.49 6.08
C LEU A 88 -26.09 -11.07 4.94
N SER A 89 -27.01 -10.15 5.19
CA SER A 89 -27.81 -9.52 4.14
C SER A 89 -27.68 -8.00 4.19
N LEU A 90 -27.51 -7.39 3.02
CA LEU A 90 -27.48 -5.93 2.88
C LEU A 90 -28.76 -5.48 2.20
N THR A 91 -29.58 -4.70 2.90
CA THR A 91 -30.83 -4.15 2.38
C THR A 91 -30.71 -2.64 2.23
N ARG A 92 -31.11 -2.11 1.08
CA ARG A 92 -31.24 -0.67 0.82
C ARG A 92 -32.72 -0.29 0.70
N SER A 93 -32.99 1.02 0.67
CA SER A 93 -34.33 1.54 0.37
C SER A 93 -34.92 1.01 -0.95
N ALA A 94 -34.08 0.63 -1.92
CA ALA A 94 -34.47 0.06 -3.20
C ALA A 94 -34.70 -1.47 -3.18
N GLY A 95 -34.43 -2.16 -2.07
CA GLY A 95 -34.57 -3.62 -1.93
C GLY A 95 -33.32 -4.30 -1.38
N GLU A 96 -33.37 -5.64 -1.29
CA GLU A 96 -32.25 -6.48 -0.88
C GLU A 96 -31.18 -6.50 -1.98
N GLU A 97 -29.96 -6.05 -1.65
CA GLU A 97 -28.84 -5.96 -2.61
C GLU A 97 -28.09 -7.30 -2.74
N GLY A 98 -28.14 -8.12 -1.68
CA GLY A 98 -27.66 -9.49 -1.73
C GLY A 98 -27.45 -10.10 -0.35
N THR A 99 -27.39 -11.43 -0.36
CA THR A 99 -27.14 -12.25 0.83
C THR A 99 -25.86 -13.07 0.65
N ARG A 100 -25.12 -13.24 1.75
CA ARG A 100 -23.88 -14.01 1.84
C ARG A 100 -23.96 -14.94 3.03
N VAL A 101 -23.55 -16.18 2.83
CA VAL A 101 -23.57 -17.21 3.86
C VAL A 101 -22.14 -17.66 4.09
N ILE A 102 -21.72 -17.68 5.35
CA ILE A 102 -20.40 -18.16 5.78
C ILE A 102 -20.62 -19.33 6.72
N GLU A 103 -20.03 -20.48 6.40
CA GLU A 103 -20.12 -21.70 7.20
C GLU A 103 -18.73 -22.06 7.74
N SER A 104 -18.66 -22.57 8.96
CA SER A 104 -17.39 -22.98 9.56
C SER A 104 -16.99 -24.37 9.06
N PRO A 105 -15.88 -24.52 8.32
CA PRO A 105 -15.45 -25.84 7.84
C PRO A 105 -14.98 -26.75 8.98
N SER A 106 -14.56 -26.18 10.11
CA SER A 106 -14.09 -26.91 11.29
C SER A 106 -15.15 -27.05 12.38
N GLY A 107 -16.35 -26.49 12.18
CA GLY A 107 -17.39 -26.48 13.21
C GLY A 107 -17.12 -25.54 14.38
N ASP A 108 -16.08 -24.71 14.31
CA ASP A 108 -15.75 -23.73 15.34
C ASP A 108 -16.34 -22.36 14.98
N CYS A 109 -17.31 -21.88 15.77
CA CYS A 109 -17.92 -20.56 15.58
C CYS A 109 -16.88 -19.43 15.68
N GLN A 110 -15.85 -19.57 16.53
CA GLN A 110 -14.86 -18.52 16.78
C GLN A 110 -14.11 -18.14 15.50
N SER A 111 -13.79 -19.14 14.68
CA SER A 111 -13.12 -18.96 13.40
C SER A 111 -13.92 -18.07 12.42
N LEU A 112 -15.25 -18.03 12.54
CA LEU A 112 -16.12 -17.23 11.67
C LEU A 112 -16.05 -15.74 11.95
N VAL A 113 -15.63 -15.31 13.15
CA VAL A 113 -15.60 -13.87 13.52
C VAL A 113 -14.66 -13.09 12.59
N SER A 114 -13.48 -13.63 12.28
CA SER A 114 -12.52 -12.97 11.39
C SER A 114 -13.02 -12.87 9.95
N ALA A 115 -13.69 -13.92 9.47
CA ALA A 115 -14.30 -13.95 8.15
C ALA A 115 -15.48 -12.95 8.06
N LEU A 116 -16.36 -12.96 9.06
CA LEU A 116 -17.49 -12.05 9.21
C LEU A 116 -17.04 -10.58 9.22
N LEU A 117 -16.00 -10.23 10.00
CA LEU A 117 -15.43 -8.88 10.03
C LEU A 117 -14.84 -8.48 8.67
N THR A 118 -14.17 -9.40 7.98
CA THR A 118 -13.57 -9.12 6.68
C THR A 118 -14.64 -8.89 5.60
N VAL A 119 -15.64 -9.76 5.53
CA VAL A 119 -16.75 -9.64 4.56
C VAL A 119 -17.56 -8.38 4.84
N SER A 120 -17.86 -8.09 6.09
CA SER A 120 -18.60 -6.88 6.48
C SER A 120 -17.83 -5.60 6.11
N ALA A 121 -16.51 -5.55 6.36
CA ALA A 121 -15.69 -4.41 5.97
C ALA A 121 -15.72 -4.17 4.46
N LEU A 122 -15.66 -5.24 3.65
CA LEU A 122 -15.75 -5.14 2.20
C LEU A 122 -17.12 -4.66 1.73
N LEU A 123 -18.20 -5.13 2.35
CA LEU A 123 -19.56 -4.70 2.03
C LEU A 123 -19.74 -3.20 2.33
N VAL A 124 -19.31 -2.74 3.50
CA VAL A 124 -19.37 -1.31 3.89
C VAL A 124 -18.55 -0.44 2.95
N ASP A 125 -17.30 -0.81 2.66
CA ASP A 125 -16.46 -0.06 1.72
C ASP A 125 -17.05 -0.02 0.30
N SER A 126 -17.71 -1.09 -0.15
CA SER A 126 -18.35 -1.13 -1.47
C SER A 126 -19.60 -0.25 -1.54
N TYR A 127 -20.36 -0.16 -0.43
CA TYR A 127 -21.54 0.68 -0.30
C TYR A 127 -21.17 2.16 -0.45
N GLU A 128 -20.16 2.61 0.28
CA GLU A 128 -19.74 4.02 0.27
C GLU A 128 -19.11 4.46 -1.06
N ARG A 129 -18.52 3.52 -1.83
CA ARG A 129 -17.92 3.82 -3.14
C ARG A 129 -18.92 3.85 -4.29
N SER A 130 -20.16 3.42 -4.07
CA SER A 130 -21.19 3.45 -5.10
C SER A 130 -21.65 4.89 -5.32
N PRO A 131 -21.46 5.49 -6.51
CA PRO A 131 -21.89 6.86 -6.75
C PRO A 131 -23.42 6.97 -6.59
N PRO A 132 -23.94 8.09 -6.06
CA PRO A 132 -25.37 8.33 -6.04
C PRO A 132 -25.91 8.23 -7.47
N ALA A 133 -27.04 7.53 -7.64
CA ALA A 133 -27.66 7.32 -8.94
C ALA A 133 -27.81 8.67 -9.67
N GLU A 134 -27.21 8.76 -10.85
CA GLU A 134 -27.17 9.96 -11.68
C GLU A 134 -28.60 10.41 -12.00
N ALA A 135 -28.96 11.62 -11.58
CA ALA A 135 -30.25 12.21 -11.90
C ALA A 135 -30.40 12.35 -13.43
N ALA A 136 -31.58 11.99 -13.94
CA ALA A 136 -31.89 11.96 -15.37
C ALA A 136 -31.49 13.25 -16.11
N PRO A 137 -31.05 13.14 -17.38
CA PRO A 137 -30.50 14.27 -18.13
C PRO A 137 -31.56 15.34 -18.38
N VAL A 138 -31.24 16.58 -17.99
CA VAL A 138 -31.97 17.78 -18.40
C VAL A 138 -31.63 18.07 -19.87
N VAL A 139 -32.65 18.03 -20.73
CA VAL A 139 -32.57 18.40 -22.15
C VAL A 139 -32.24 19.89 -22.28
N VAL A 140 -31.07 20.22 -22.82
CA VAL A 140 -30.66 21.60 -23.12
C VAL A 140 -31.04 21.94 -24.57
N ALA A 141 -31.76 23.05 -24.74
CA ALA A 141 -32.22 23.62 -26.01
C ALA A 141 -31.11 24.42 -26.75
N PRO A 142 -31.29 24.76 -28.05
CA PRO A 142 -30.19 24.94 -28.98
C PRO A 142 -29.56 26.35 -29.06
N SER A 143 -28.22 26.31 -29.19
CA SER A 143 -27.27 27.08 -30.01
C SER A 143 -27.53 28.56 -30.33
N GLN A 144 -26.68 29.43 -29.77
CA GLN A 144 -26.41 30.79 -30.26
C GLN A 144 -25.19 30.86 -31.20
N PRO A 145 -25.09 31.88 -32.08
CA PRO A 145 -24.16 31.91 -33.21
C PRO A 145 -22.69 32.14 -32.81
N ALA A 146 -21.80 31.48 -33.55
CA ALA A 146 -20.36 31.52 -33.37
C ALA A 146 -19.76 32.91 -33.61
N ALA A 147 -19.17 33.48 -32.55
CA ALA A 147 -18.23 34.59 -32.65
C ALA A 147 -16.89 34.07 -33.21
N SER A 148 -16.32 34.81 -34.16
CA SER A 148 -15.09 34.48 -34.87
C SER A 148 -13.93 34.16 -33.92
N ALA A 149 -13.50 32.89 -33.96
CA ALA A 149 -12.39 32.37 -33.18
C ALA A 149 -11.07 33.05 -33.59
N HIS A 150 -10.41 33.71 -32.64
CA HIS A 150 -9.00 34.03 -32.78
C HIS A 150 -8.22 32.71 -32.92
N PRO A 151 -7.18 32.64 -33.78
CA PRO A 151 -6.37 31.44 -33.90
C PRO A 151 -5.79 31.10 -32.52
N PRO A 152 -5.95 29.85 -32.03
CA PRO A 152 -5.42 29.45 -30.74
C PRO A 152 -3.91 29.67 -30.77
N GLY A 153 -3.42 30.51 -29.86
CA GLY A 153 -1.99 30.73 -29.68
C GLY A 153 -1.29 29.38 -29.50
N SER A 154 -0.16 29.20 -30.16
CA SER A 154 0.64 27.97 -30.07
C SER A 154 0.87 27.63 -28.59
N PRO A 155 0.62 26.39 -28.16
CA PRO A 155 0.88 25.99 -26.78
C PRO A 155 2.35 26.26 -26.46
N PRO A 156 2.67 26.76 -25.25
CA PRO A 156 4.04 27.01 -24.86
C PRO A 156 4.85 25.71 -24.98
N PRO A 157 6.14 25.80 -25.37
CA PRO A 157 6.98 24.62 -25.50
C PRO A 157 7.06 23.88 -24.15
N PRO A 158 7.08 22.54 -24.16
CA PRO A 158 7.22 21.76 -22.93
C PRO A 158 8.53 22.12 -22.25
N GLN A 159 8.45 22.59 -21.01
CA GLN A 159 9.62 22.90 -20.20
C GLN A 159 10.11 21.62 -19.51
N ALA A 160 11.43 21.42 -19.53
CA ALA A 160 12.05 20.35 -18.76
C ALA A 160 11.84 20.63 -17.26
N ARG A 161 11.55 19.59 -16.48
CA ARG A 161 11.30 19.71 -15.03
C ARG A 161 12.05 18.66 -14.24
N ILE A 162 12.40 19.00 -12.99
CA ILE A 162 13.04 18.09 -12.05
C ILE A 162 12.10 17.90 -10.86
N LEU A 163 11.86 16.65 -10.47
CA LEU A 163 11.02 16.26 -9.34
C LEU A 163 11.90 15.61 -8.27
N LEU A 164 11.92 16.17 -7.06
CA LEU A 164 12.53 15.56 -5.87
C LEU A 164 11.45 14.87 -5.06
N SER A 165 11.59 13.57 -4.81
CA SER A 165 10.57 12.75 -4.17
C SER A 165 11.10 12.16 -2.87
N VAL A 166 10.26 12.16 -1.83
CA VAL A 166 10.51 11.49 -0.56
C VAL A 166 9.24 10.74 -0.14
N GLY A 167 9.39 9.52 0.36
CA GLY A 167 8.29 8.66 0.72
C GLY A 167 8.70 7.33 1.32
N GLY A 168 7.89 6.31 1.09
CA GLY A 168 8.13 4.95 1.54
C GLY A 168 8.15 3.96 0.39
N ALA A 169 8.85 2.85 0.60
CA ALA A 169 8.85 1.69 -0.26
C ALA A 169 8.43 0.44 0.51
N LEU A 170 7.75 -0.44 -0.21
CA LEU A 170 7.33 -1.76 0.21
C LEU A 170 7.89 -2.74 -0.80
N SER A 171 8.47 -3.84 -0.33
CA SER A 171 8.86 -4.93 -1.20
C SER A 171 8.60 -6.29 -0.58
N SER A 172 8.31 -7.28 -1.41
CA SER A 172 8.23 -8.67 -0.98
C SER A 172 9.06 -9.56 -1.90
N GLY A 173 9.63 -10.62 -1.32
CA GLY A 173 10.36 -11.64 -2.06
C GLY A 173 11.89 -11.47 -2.09
N PHE A 174 12.42 -10.26 -1.87
CA PHE A 174 13.87 -10.08 -1.66
C PHE A 174 14.33 -10.71 -0.35
N VAL A 175 13.42 -10.75 0.63
CA VAL A 175 13.56 -11.44 1.91
C VAL A 175 12.23 -12.17 2.20
N PRO A 176 12.18 -13.13 3.16
CA PRO A 176 10.98 -13.94 3.39
C PRO A 176 9.73 -13.16 3.78
N LYS A 177 9.91 -11.96 4.34
CA LYS A 177 8.85 -11.11 4.86
C LYS A 177 8.66 -9.88 3.99
N LEU A 178 7.55 -9.17 4.22
CA LEU A 178 7.34 -7.85 3.68
C LEU A 178 8.36 -6.88 4.29
N GLU A 179 9.07 -6.14 3.44
CA GLU A 179 10.00 -5.08 3.82
C GLU A 179 9.34 -3.72 3.67
N ILE A 180 9.58 -2.84 4.64
CA ILE A 180 9.09 -1.46 4.63
C ILE A 180 10.26 -0.54 4.93
N GLY A 181 10.35 0.58 4.22
CA GLY A 181 11.47 1.49 4.40
C GLY A 181 11.28 2.86 3.76
N PRO A 182 12.04 3.88 4.19
CA PRO A 182 12.07 5.16 3.50
C PRO A 182 12.61 5.02 2.06
N ALA A 183 12.10 5.87 1.19
CA ALA A 183 12.55 5.98 -0.19
C ALA A 183 12.70 7.45 -0.62
N ALA A 184 13.66 7.70 -1.50
CA ALA A 184 13.87 9.00 -2.14
C ALA A 184 14.12 8.81 -3.63
N ALA A 185 13.70 9.77 -4.45
CA ALA A 185 13.95 9.71 -5.89
C ALA A 185 14.15 11.09 -6.50
N VAL A 186 14.99 11.15 -7.53
CA VAL A 186 15.17 12.32 -8.39
C VAL A 186 14.71 11.94 -9.78
N THR A 187 13.72 12.66 -10.31
CA THR A 187 13.18 12.43 -11.66
C THR A 187 13.39 13.66 -12.52
N TRP A 188 14.00 13.49 -13.68
CA TRP A 188 14.06 14.46 -14.75
C TRP A 188 13.01 14.15 -15.82
N ALA A 189 12.19 15.15 -16.16
CA ALA A 189 11.20 15.08 -17.22
C ALA A 189 11.63 16.01 -18.35
N PRO A 190 12.45 15.55 -19.32
CA PRO A 190 12.95 16.40 -20.40
C PRO A 190 11.84 16.84 -21.36
N TYR A 191 10.78 16.05 -21.48
CA TYR A 191 9.58 16.37 -22.26
C TYR A 191 8.35 15.67 -21.67
N GLY A 192 7.15 16.12 -22.05
CA GLY A 192 5.87 15.73 -21.44
C GLY A 192 5.71 14.23 -21.13
N PRO A 193 5.92 13.33 -22.12
CA PRO A 193 5.77 11.89 -21.92
C PRO A 193 7.00 11.14 -21.40
N LEU A 194 8.18 11.72 -21.23
CA LEU A 194 9.35 10.95 -20.74
C LEU A 194 9.68 11.30 -19.29
N ARG A 195 9.99 10.28 -18.49
CA ARG A 195 10.64 10.41 -17.18
C ARG A 195 11.93 9.60 -17.19
N LEU A 196 12.98 10.20 -16.67
CA LEU A 196 14.26 9.55 -16.39
C LEU A 196 14.56 9.80 -14.93
N GLY A 197 15.04 8.81 -14.18
CA GLY A 197 15.35 9.08 -12.78
C GLY A 197 16.13 8.00 -12.08
N VAL A 198 16.48 8.34 -10.85
CA VAL A 198 17.15 7.47 -9.89
C VAL A 198 16.29 7.42 -8.64
N ALA A 199 16.04 6.22 -8.12
CA ALA A 199 15.35 6.00 -6.86
C ALA A 199 16.25 5.20 -5.91
N GLY A 200 16.20 5.51 -4.62
CA GLY A 200 16.87 4.78 -3.56
C GLY A 200 15.88 4.44 -2.46
N SER A 201 15.99 3.25 -1.89
CA SER A 201 15.23 2.84 -0.71
C SER A 201 16.12 2.11 0.29
N TRP A 202 15.82 2.31 1.57
CA TRP A 202 16.46 1.63 2.68
C TRP A 202 15.40 0.84 3.42
N PHE A 203 15.42 -0.48 3.32
CA PHE A 203 14.50 -1.36 4.01
C PHE A 203 15.04 -1.72 5.40
N ILE A 204 14.24 -1.47 6.43
CA ILE A 204 14.67 -1.69 7.81
C ILE A 204 14.67 -3.20 8.07
N GLY A 205 15.82 -3.73 8.49
CA GLY A 205 15.97 -5.14 8.80
C GLY A 205 15.05 -5.61 9.94
N HIS A 206 14.55 -6.82 9.80
CA HIS A 206 13.77 -7.51 10.84
C HIS A 206 14.55 -8.71 11.35
N ASP A 207 14.39 -9.04 12.64
CA ASP A 207 14.95 -10.27 13.18
C ASP A 207 14.30 -11.49 12.50
N TYR A 208 15.14 -12.37 11.98
CA TYR A 208 14.71 -13.62 11.37
C TYR A 208 14.65 -14.69 12.45
N GLY A 209 13.43 -15.00 12.91
CA GLY A 209 13.19 -15.91 14.05
C GLY A 209 13.78 -17.32 13.91
N GLU A 210 14.14 -17.76 12.71
CA GLU A 210 14.83 -19.04 12.48
C GLU A 210 16.34 -19.00 12.78
N GLY A 211 16.92 -17.80 12.94
CA GLY A 211 18.31 -17.57 13.33
C GLY A 211 18.38 -16.47 14.40
N PRO A 212 18.28 -16.81 15.71
CA PRO A 212 18.30 -15.83 16.79
C PRO A 212 19.50 -14.90 16.70
N GLY A 213 19.24 -13.59 16.75
CA GLY A 213 20.26 -12.55 16.67
C GLY A 213 20.79 -12.27 15.25
N LEU A 214 20.19 -12.83 14.20
CA LEU A 214 20.49 -12.47 12.81
C LEU A 214 19.58 -11.33 12.33
N SER A 215 20.19 -10.24 11.89
CA SER A 215 19.57 -9.11 11.23
C SER A 215 20.07 -9.00 9.79
N LEU A 216 19.17 -8.64 8.86
CA LEU A 216 19.50 -8.39 7.46
C LEU A 216 19.04 -6.98 7.09
N ASP A 217 19.99 -6.10 6.76
CA ASP A 217 19.72 -4.79 6.17
C ASP A 217 19.68 -4.91 4.65
N HIS A 218 18.75 -4.21 4.01
CA HIS A 218 18.60 -4.22 2.55
C HIS A 218 18.47 -2.80 2.01
N ARG A 219 19.36 -2.44 1.09
CA ARG A 219 19.36 -1.15 0.39
C ARG A 219 19.21 -1.38 -1.11
N ARG A 220 18.36 -0.59 -1.75
CA ARG A 220 18.14 -0.63 -3.21
C ARG A 220 18.44 0.74 -3.81
N ALA A 221 19.12 0.75 -4.95
CA ALA A 221 19.25 1.91 -5.83
C ALA A 221 18.83 1.49 -7.23
N ALA A 222 17.94 2.23 -7.88
CA ALA A 222 17.39 1.88 -9.18
C ALA A 222 17.46 3.06 -10.15
N LEU A 223 17.86 2.78 -11.39
CA LEU A 223 17.70 3.68 -12.53
C LEU A 223 16.40 3.33 -13.24
N PHE A 224 15.60 4.32 -13.64
CA PHE A 224 14.35 4.07 -14.33
C PHE A 224 14.09 5.01 -15.51
N VAL A 225 13.34 4.50 -16.48
CA VAL A 225 12.85 5.22 -17.66
C VAL A 225 11.36 4.94 -17.80
N CYS A 226 10.53 5.98 -17.89
CA CYS A 226 9.08 5.84 -18.01
C CYS A 226 8.50 6.60 -19.21
N GLY A 227 7.55 5.97 -19.90
CA GLY A 227 6.66 6.60 -20.87
C GLY A 227 5.31 6.95 -20.22
N MET A 228 4.97 8.24 -20.18
CA MET A 228 3.79 8.85 -19.56
C MET A 228 2.85 9.44 -20.63
N PRO A 229 2.07 8.62 -21.37
CA PRO A 229 1.22 9.09 -22.47
C PRO A 229 0.12 10.07 -22.02
N LEU A 230 -0.29 10.02 -20.73
CA LEU A 230 -1.26 10.91 -20.14
C LEU A 230 -0.52 11.99 -19.31
N SER A 231 -0.63 13.27 -19.70
CA SER A 231 0.05 14.36 -18.99
C SER A 231 -0.85 15.59 -18.86
N ARG A 232 -1.68 15.60 -17.81
CA ARG A 232 -2.32 16.82 -17.30
C ARG A 232 -2.13 16.89 -15.78
N SER A 233 -3.23 16.81 -15.03
CA SER A 233 -3.23 16.70 -13.56
C SER A 233 -2.97 15.28 -13.09
N LEU A 234 -3.38 14.28 -13.88
CA LEU A 234 -3.13 12.87 -13.64
C LEU A 234 -2.34 12.30 -14.82
N GLY A 235 -1.27 11.57 -14.50
CA GLY A 235 -0.48 10.83 -15.48
C GLY A 235 -0.30 9.39 -15.04
N ILE A 236 -0.43 8.46 -15.98
CA ILE A 236 -0.13 7.04 -15.78
C ILE A 236 0.81 6.63 -16.90
N GLY A 237 1.83 5.86 -16.56
CA GLY A 237 2.83 5.40 -17.50
C GLY A 237 3.45 4.07 -17.12
N LEU A 238 4.18 3.51 -18.08
CA LEU A 238 4.95 2.29 -17.91
C LEU A 238 6.43 2.64 -17.78
N CYS A 239 7.11 2.01 -16.84
CA CYS A 239 8.52 2.18 -16.55
C CYS A 239 9.27 0.86 -16.71
N GLY A 240 10.50 0.94 -17.21
CA GLY A 240 11.52 -0.08 -17.02
C GLY A 240 12.55 0.40 -16.01
N ASN A 241 13.08 -0.50 -15.17
CA ASN A 241 14.10 -0.19 -14.19
C ASN A 241 15.28 -1.18 -14.22
N LEU A 242 16.45 -0.70 -13.79
CA LEU A 242 17.64 -1.49 -13.47
C LEU A 242 18.00 -1.22 -12.00
N GLY A 243 17.88 -2.23 -11.15
CA GLY A 243 18.11 -2.14 -9.71
C GLY A 243 19.46 -2.73 -9.29
N LEU A 244 20.12 -2.06 -8.35
CA LEU A 244 21.24 -2.54 -7.56
C LEU A 244 20.75 -2.76 -6.13
N HIS A 245 20.98 -3.96 -5.60
CA HIS A 245 20.59 -4.35 -4.25
C HIS A 245 21.85 -4.66 -3.44
N HIS A 246 21.92 -4.09 -2.24
CA HIS A 246 22.96 -4.37 -1.26
C HIS A 246 22.32 -4.95 -0.01
N PHE A 247 22.78 -6.13 0.38
CA PHE A 247 22.32 -6.86 1.55
C PHE A 247 23.46 -6.94 2.56
N GLU A 248 23.19 -6.64 3.82
CA GLU A 248 24.16 -6.73 4.91
C GLU A 248 23.56 -7.61 6.01
N ALA A 249 24.16 -8.78 6.23
CA ALA A 249 23.77 -9.69 7.30
C ALA A 249 24.70 -9.48 8.50
N SER A 250 24.12 -9.29 9.68
CA SER A 250 24.85 -9.15 10.95
C SER A 250 24.21 -10.01 12.03
N GLY A 251 25.01 -10.59 12.94
CA GLY A 251 24.45 -11.37 14.03
C GLY A 251 25.41 -12.35 14.70
N THR A 252 25.05 -12.80 15.90
CA THR A 252 25.84 -13.74 16.71
C THR A 252 25.75 -15.18 16.22
N SER A 253 24.76 -15.50 15.38
CA SER A 253 24.55 -16.81 14.76
C SER A 253 25.35 -17.02 13.47
N LEU A 254 26.11 -16.01 13.03
CA LEU A 254 26.98 -16.12 11.86
C LEU A 254 28.30 -16.80 12.23
N PRO A 255 28.87 -17.66 11.35
CA PRO A 255 30.15 -18.35 11.59
C PRO A 255 31.31 -17.38 11.87
N ARG A 256 31.19 -16.14 11.40
CA ARG A 256 32.01 -15.00 11.79
C ARG A 256 31.02 -13.89 12.19
N PRO A 257 31.16 -13.28 13.38
CA PRO A 257 30.30 -12.17 13.81
C PRO A 257 30.52 -10.89 12.98
N GLU A 258 31.45 -10.92 12.01
CA GLU A 258 31.66 -9.86 11.04
C GLU A 258 30.48 -9.78 10.06
N ALA A 259 30.05 -8.57 9.74
CA ALA A 259 28.97 -8.33 8.79
C ALA A 259 29.34 -8.91 7.41
N ASN A 260 28.50 -9.80 6.89
CA ASN A 260 28.63 -10.31 5.54
C ASN A 260 27.75 -9.48 4.62
N SER A 261 28.37 -8.78 3.67
CA SER A 261 27.64 -8.00 2.67
C SER A 261 27.64 -8.69 1.31
N SER A 262 26.51 -8.65 0.61
CA SER A 262 26.36 -9.14 -0.76
C SER A 262 25.66 -8.12 -1.63
N THR A 263 25.97 -8.12 -2.93
CA THR A 263 25.38 -7.20 -3.90
C THR A 263 24.84 -7.99 -5.09
N THR A 264 23.64 -7.65 -5.54
CA THR A 264 23.00 -8.26 -6.72
C THR A 264 22.28 -7.20 -7.55
N TRP A 265 21.89 -7.58 -8.77
CA TRP A 265 21.25 -6.67 -9.74
C TRP A 265 19.90 -7.25 -10.19
N SER A 266 18.96 -6.37 -10.50
CA SER A 266 17.62 -6.73 -10.96
C SER A 266 17.20 -5.90 -12.18
N LEU A 267 16.28 -6.45 -12.96
CA LEU A 267 15.60 -5.75 -14.04
C LEU A 267 14.11 -5.78 -13.75
N GLY A 268 13.44 -4.63 -13.80
CA GLY A 268 12.04 -4.54 -13.42
C GLY A 268 11.18 -3.77 -14.40
N ALA A 269 9.88 -3.98 -14.25
CA ALA A 269 8.84 -3.24 -14.93
C ALA A 269 7.83 -2.72 -13.90
N GLU A 270 7.44 -1.45 -14.01
CA GLU A 270 6.58 -0.78 -13.05
C GLU A 270 5.54 0.09 -13.75
N LEU A 271 4.35 0.18 -13.17
CA LEU A 271 3.39 1.23 -13.46
C LEU A 271 3.68 2.44 -12.58
N ARG A 272 3.77 3.63 -13.18
CA ARG A 272 3.94 4.89 -12.46
C ARG A 272 2.67 5.73 -12.60
N ALA A 273 2.18 6.22 -11.48
CA ALA A 273 1.09 7.18 -11.40
C ALA A 273 1.60 8.51 -10.81
N GLU A 274 1.29 9.62 -11.45
CA GLU A 274 1.60 10.98 -11.01
C GLU A 274 0.29 11.76 -10.86
N TRP A 275 0.00 12.29 -9.67
CA TRP A 275 -1.14 13.17 -9.44
C TRP A 275 -0.66 14.52 -8.91
N ARG A 276 -0.92 15.59 -9.68
CA ARG A 276 -0.61 16.96 -9.30
C ARG A 276 -1.56 17.45 -8.21
N LEU A 277 -1.02 17.69 -7.01
CA LEU A 277 -1.75 18.23 -5.88
C LEU A 277 -1.77 19.77 -5.89
N THR A 278 -0.64 20.39 -6.25
CA THR A 278 -0.52 21.86 -6.37
C THR A 278 0.30 22.24 -7.61
N ARG A 279 0.61 23.53 -7.79
CA ARG A 279 1.50 23.96 -8.89
C ARG A 279 2.89 23.31 -8.82
N ARG A 280 3.37 22.89 -7.65
CA ARG A 280 4.70 22.29 -7.50
C ARG A 280 4.71 20.95 -6.77
N LEU A 281 3.62 20.58 -6.11
CA LEU A 281 3.53 19.36 -5.33
C LEU A 281 2.79 18.28 -6.12
N TRP A 282 3.36 17.08 -6.12
CA TRP A 282 2.83 15.90 -6.79
C TRP A 282 2.80 14.74 -5.81
N TRP A 283 1.78 13.90 -5.91
CA TRP A 283 1.80 12.55 -5.39
C TRP A 283 2.31 11.62 -6.50
N VAL A 284 3.23 10.71 -6.16
CA VAL A 284 3.82 9.76 -7.09
C VAL A 284 3.76 8.36 -6.50
N GLY A 285 3.20 7.44 -7.26
CA GLY A 285 3.15 6.01 -6.95
C GLY A 285 3.85 5.19 -8.03
N HIS A 286 4.60 4.18 -7.62
CA HIS A 286 5.15 3.13 -8.48
C HIS A 286 4.67 1.78 -7.98
N ALA A 287 4.17 0.91 -8.87
CA ALA A 287 3.80 -0.45 -8.54
C ALA A 287 4.29 -1.39 -9.63
N GLY A 288 5.08 -2.40 -9.28
CA GLY A 288 5.65 -3.31 -10.26
C GLY A 288 6.36 -4.50 -9.65
N ALA A 289 7.26 -5.08 -10.42
CA ALA A 289 8.09 -6.18 -9.98
C ALA A 289 9.49 -6.10 -10.58
N ASP A 290 10.47 -6.48 -9.76
CA ASP A 290 11.87 -6.64 -10.13
C ASP A 290 12.18 -8.13 -10.30
N MET A 291 12.88 -8.48 -11.37
CA MET A 291 13.43 -9.80 -11.61
C MET A 291 14.91 -9.81 -11.26
N THR A 292 15.29 -10.58 -10.24
CA THR A 292 16.69 -10.70 -9.82
C THR A 292 17.46 -11.57 -10.80
N THR A 293 18.60 -11.08 -11.27
CA THR A 293 19.47 -11.79 -12.22
C THR A 293 20.19 -12.97 -11.57
N ARG A 294 20.54 -12.85 -10.29
CA ARG A 294 21.18 -13.90 -9.49
C ARG A 294 20.48 -14.00 -8.13
N PRO A 295 19.71 -15.06 -7.88
CA PRO A 295 19.09 -15.26 -6.56
C PRO A 295 20.19 -15.43 -5.51
N LEU A 296 20.01 -14.76 -4.37
CA LEU A 296 20.86 -14.92 -3.21
C LEU A 296 20.30 -16.00 -2.29
N TYR A 297 21.21 -16.78 -1.73
CA TYR A 297 20.92 -17.80 -0.73
C TYR A 297 21.67 -17.42 0.54
N PHE A 298 20.93 -17.21 1.61
CA PHE A 298 21.52 -16.94 2.92
C PHE A 298 21.42 -18.20 3.76
N TYR A 299 22.57 -18.73 4.15
CA TYR A 299 22.65 -19.88 5.03
C TYR A 299 23.34 -19.50 6.33
N TYR A 300 22.95 -20.16 7.42
CA TYR A 300 23.68 -20.12 8.67
C TYR A 300 24.13 -21.55 9.04
N LEU A 301 25.23 -21.65 9.78
CA LEU A 301 25.68 -22.93 10.32
C LEU A 301 25.03 -23.11 11.69
N THR A 302 24.32 -24.22 11.87
CA THR A 302 23.82 -24.62 13.20
C THR A 302 24.96 -25.03 14.11
N ALA A 303 24.68 -25.18 15.42
CA ALA A 303 25.68 -25.69 16.37
C ALA A 303 26.23 -27.08 16.02
N GLY A 304 25.47 -27.89 15.25
CA GLY A 304 25.90 -29.19 14.74
C GLY A 304 26.77 -29.13 13.48
N GLY A 305 27.02 -27.93 12.93
CA GLY A 305 27.75 -27.73 11.67
C GLY A 305 26.88 -27.84 10.42
N ASP A 306 25.59 -28.20 10.54
CA ASP A 306 24.68 -28.27 9.41
C ASP A 306 24.39 -26.87 8.87
N ALA A 307 24.51 -26.69 7.56
CA ALA A 307 24.06 -25.48 6.89
C ALA A 307 22.54 -25.50 6.75
N LYS A 308 21.86 -24.53 7.37
CA LYS A 308 20.43 -24.29 7.18
C LYS A 308 20.23 -23.07 6.31
N ASN A 309 19.38 -23.23 5.29
CA ASN A 309 18.93 -22.11 4.48
C ASN A 309 18.01 -21.24 5.34
N LEU A 310 18.40 -19.99 5.57
CA LEU A 310 17.59 -19.01 6.27
C LEU A 310 16.52 -18.44 5.34
N PHE A 311 16.88 -18.18 4.08
CA PHE A 311 15.93 -17.80 3.06
C PHE A 311 16.46 -17.96 1.64
N ASP A 312 15.52 -18.29 0.74
CA ASP A 312 15.71 -18.28 -0.70
C ASP A 312 15.06 -17.03 -1.30
N GLN A 313 15.86 -16.19 -1.94
CA GLN A 313 15.38 -14.99 -2.60
C GLN A 313 14.49 -15.38 -3.79
N ARG A 314 13.27 -14.85 -3.83
CA ARG A 314 12.39 -15.06 -4.99
C ARG A 314 13.00 -14.40 -6.22
N ARG A 315 12.84 -15.08 -7.36
CA ARG A 315 13.31 -14.52 -8.65
C ARG A 315 12.53 -13.26 -9.02
N ILE A 316 11.23 -13.20 -8.71
CA ILE A 316 10.33 -12.08 -8.99
C ILE A 316 9.90 -11.45 -7.66
N ASN A 317 10.14 -10.15 -7.53
CA ASN A 317 9.94 -9.41 -6.30
C ASN A 317 9.03 -8.21 -6.54
N PRO A 318 7.78 -8.25 -6.03
CA PRO A 318 6.91 -7.08 -6.08
C PRO A 318 7.52 -5.89 -5.34
N VAL A 319 7.41 -4.71 -5.94
CA VAL A 319 7.87 -3.43 -5.37
C VAL A 319 6.74 -2.41 -5.50
N LEU A 320 6.50 -1.68 -4.42
CA LEU A 320 5.58 -0.56 -4.36
C LEU A 320 6.31 0.63 -3.72
N LEU A 321 6.35 1.77 -4.40
CA LEU A 321 6.88 3.03 -3.86
C LEU A 321 5.76 4.06 -3.87
N VAL A 322 5.60 4.78 -2.75
CA VAL A 322 4.66 5.89 -2.64
C VAL A 322 5.42 7.09 -2.08
N ALA A 323 5.37 8.21 -2.79
CA ALA A 323 6.13 9.41 -2.43
C ALA A 323 5.37 10.70 -2.72
N LEU A 324 5.78 11.77 -2.04
CA LEU A 324 5.46 13.13 -2.40
C LEU A 324 6.64 13.73 -3.13
N SER A 325 6.37 14.40 -4.25
CA SER A 325 7.39 15.00 -5.10
C SER A 325 7.22 16.51 -5.21
N LEU A 326 8.33 17.24 -5.06
CA LEU A 326 8.43 18.67 -5.26
C LEU A 326 9.06 18.95 -6.64
N GLU A 327 8.37 19.74 -7.45
CA GLU A 327 8.86 20.28 -8.70
C GLU A 327 9.80 21.46 -8.44
N LEU A 328 11.05 21.31 -8.87
CA LEU A 328 12.07 22.35 -8.80
C LEU A 328 11.88 23.37 -9.94
N PRO A 329 12.23 24.65 -9.70
CA PRO A 329 12.21 25.69 -10.72
C PRO A 329 13.25 25.47 -11.82
#